data_AF-A0A920UDE2-F1
#
_entry.id   AF-A0A920UDE2-F1
#
_cell.length_a   1.000
_cell.length_b   1.000
_cell.length_c   1.000
_cell.angle_alpha   90.00
_cell.angle_beta   90.00
_cell.angle_gamma   90.00
#
_symmetry.space_group_name_H-M   'P 1'
#
loop_
_entity.id
_entity.type
_entity.pdbx_description
1 polymer ?
#
loop_
_entity_poly.entity_id
_entity_poly.type
_entity_poly.pdbx_seq_one_letter_code
_entity_poly.pdbx_strand_id
1 'polypeptide(L)' 'MGVNHEKYDPRKDNIVSNASCTTNCLAPIVKVVLDKYGIEEGL' A
#
# COMPACT_ATOMS: atom_id res chain seq x y z
N MET A 1 -5.64 3.78 0.01
CA MET A 1 -5.72 4.59 1.27
C MET A 1 -5.51 3.69 2.48
N GLY A 2 -4.96 4.19 3.58
CA GLY A 2 -4.75 3.39 4.81
C GLY A 2 -3.53 2.46 4.82
N VAL A 3 -2.70 2.51 3.76
CA VAL A 3 -1.45 1.73 3.67
C VAL A 3 -0.23 2.65 3.59
N ASN A 4 -0.24 3.63 2.67
CA ASN A 4 0.89 4.54 2.43
C ASN A 4 0.50 5.95 1.96
N HIS A 5 -0.78 6.31 2.00
CA HIS A 5 -1.30 7.59 1.51
C HIS A 5 -0.66 8.83 2.17
N GLU A 6 -0.16 8.68 3.39
CA GLU A 6 0.56 9.69 4.16
C GLU A 6 1.96 10.02 3.60
N LYS A 7 2.48 9.20 2.67
CA LYS A 7 3.77 9.45 2.01
C LYS A 7 3.66 10.44 0.84
N TYR A 8 2.46 10.85 0.47
CA TYR A 8 2.21 11.81 -0.60
C TYR A 8 2.85 13.17 -0.28
N ASP A 9 3.66 13.70 -1.21
CA ASP A 9 4.19 15.07 -1.15
C ASP A 9 3.54 15.95 -2.24
N PRO A 10 2.61 16.85 -1.88
CA PRO A 10 1.93 17.71 -2.85
C PRO A 10 2.84 18.62 -3.67
N ARG A 11 4.09 18.84 -3.21
CA ARG A 11 5.06 19.70 -3.92
C ARG A 11 5.84 18.94 -4.99
N LYS A 12 5.82 17.61 -4.96
CA LYS A 12 6.61 16.74 -5.85
C LYS A 12 5.73 15.82 -6.69
N ASP A 13 4.69 15.27 -6.09
CA ASP A 13 3.87 14.21 -6.66
C ASP A 13 2.67 14.80 -7.42
N ASN A 14 2.94 15.39 -8.58
CA ASN A 14 1.90 16.05 -9.39
C ASN A 14 1.00 15.07 -10.17
N ILE A 15 1.49 13.84 -10.41
CA ILE A 15 0.74 12.78 -11.08
C ILE A 15 0.83 11.54 -10.19
N VAL A 16 -0.33 11.07 -9.73
CA VAL A 16 -0.43 9.93 -8.81
C VAL A 16 -1.41 8.90 -9.34
N SER A 17 -1.23 7.66 -8.89
CA SER A 17 -2.15 6.55 -9.15
C SER A 17 -2.76 6.07 -7.84
N ASN A 18 -4.07 5.88 -7.83
CA ASN A 18 -4.76 5.24 -6.69
C ASN A 18 -4.62 3.71 -6.71
N ALA A 19 -3.72 3.17 -7.54
CA ALA A 19 -3.54 1.75 -7.82
C ALA A 19 -4.81 1.08 -8.38
N SER A 20 -4.78 -0.26 -8.51
CA SER A 20 -5.92 -1.04 -8.99
C SER A 20 -6.87 -1.45 -7.86
N CYS A 21 -8.07 -1.91 -8.20
CA CYS A 21 -9.00 -2.49 -7.23
C CYS A 21 -8.39 -3.73 -6.52
N THR A 22 -7.74 -4.64 -7.27
CA THR A 22 -7.10 -5.83 -6.70
C THR A 22 -5.98 -5.47 -5.74
N THR A 23 -5.15 -4.47 -6.08
CA THR A 23 -4.09 -3.97 -5.20
C THR A 23 -4.66 -3.38 -3.91
N ASN A 24 -5.74 -2.58 -4.01
CA ASN A 24 -6.37 -1.98 -2.84
C ASN A 24 -7.07 -3.01 -1.94
N CYS A 25 -7.54 -4.15 -2.48
CA CYS A 25 -8.04 -5.25 -1.67
C CYS A 25 -6.92 -5.98 -0.92
N LEU A 26 -5.79 -6.24 -1.57
CA LEU A 26 -4.71 -7.06 -1.01
C LEU A 26 -3.80 -6.29 -0.03
N ALA A 27 -3.46 -5.04 -0.36
CA ALA A 27 -2.44 -4.28 0.38
C ALA A 27 -2.75 -4.07 1.89
N PRO A 28 -4.00 -3.81 2.33
CA PRO A 28 -4.31 -3.70 3.75
C PRO A 28 -4.09 -5.01 4.53
N ILE A 29 -4.43 -6.15 3.91
CA ILE A 29 -4.24 -7.47 4.51
C ILE A 29 -2.75 -7.75 4.67
N VAL A 30 -2.00 -7.58 3.59
CA VAL A 30 -0.54 -7.75 3.56
C VAL A 30 0.14 -6.85 4.59
N LYS A 31 -0.28 -5.58 4.72
CA LYS A 31 0.28 -4.64 5.70
C LYS A 31 0.17 -5.19 7.13
N VAL A 32 -1.01 -5.67 7.53
CA VAL A 32 -1.21 -6.18 8.90
C VAL A 32 -0.36 -7.42 9.15
N VAL A 33 -0.32 -8.34 8.18
CA VAL A 33 0.48 -9.58 8.30
C VAL A 33 1.97 -9.24 8.38
N LEU A 34 2.46 -8.38 7.49
CA LEU A 34 3.86 -7.93 7.47
C LEU A 34 4.27 -7.26 8.77
N ASP A 35 3.46 -6.33 9.27
CA ASP A 35 3.76 -5.55 10.48
C ASP A 35 3.76 -6.41 11.77
N LYS A 36 3.07 -7.55 11.78
CA LYS A 36 2.92 -8.42 12.96
C LYS A 36 3.72 -9.70 12.92
N TYR A 37 3.88 -10.30 11.75
CA TYR A 37 4.38 -11.66 11.59
C TYR A 37 5.53 -11.76 10.59
N GLY A 38 5.68 -10.77 9.69
CA GLY A 38 6.56 -10.89 8.54
C GLY A 38 5.94 -11.75 7.42
N ILE A 39 6.52 -11.66 6.22
CA ILE A 39 6.13 -12.45 5.04
C ILE A 39 7.42 -12.88 4.35
N GLU A 40 7.63 -14.18 4.18
CA GLU A 40 8.82 -14.73 3.51
C GLU A 40 8.63 -14.81 1.99
N GLU A 41 7.46 -15.25 1.53
CA GLU A 41 7.11 -15.32 0.11
C GLU A 41 5.59 -15.11 -0.13
N GLY A 42 5.23 -14.83 -1.39
CA GLY A 42 3.85 -14.66 -1.86
C GLY A 42 3.74 -14.96 -3.35
N LEU A 43 2.52 -15.28 -3.82
CA LEU A 43 2.21 -15.66 -5.20
C LEU A 43 1.36 -14.60 -5.92
#